data_AF-K0CCE0-F1
#
_entry.id   AF-K0CCE0-F1
#
_cell.length_a   1.000
_cell.length_b   1.000
_cell.length_c   1.000
_cell.angle_alpha   90.00
_cell.angle_beta   90.00
_cell.angle_gamma   90.00
#
_symmetry.space_group_name_H-M   'P 1'
#
loop_
_entity.id
_entity.type
_entity.pdbx_description
1 polymer ?
#
loop_
_entity_poly.entity_id
_entity_poly.type
_entity_poly.pdbx_seq_one_letter_code
_entity_poly.pdbx_strand_id
1 'polypeptide(L)' 'MKAMIDPNLLDILVCPVSKAPLILDEKASELKCKASGLAYPIRDGIPVMLEEEARTMSNEELKGL' A
#
# COMPACT_ATOMS: atom_id res chain seq x y z
N MET A 1 -15.17 25.29 18.88
CA MET A 1 -13.88 24.73 18.40
C MET A 1 -14.19 23.77 17.27
N LYS A 2 -13.51 23.93 16.13
CA LYS A 2 -13.81 23.31 14.84
C LYS A 2 -13.29 21.87 14.85
N ALA A 3 -14.18 20.88 14.86
CA ALA A 3 -13.81 19.50 14.54
C ALA A 3 -13.62 19.41 13.01
N MET A 4 -12.48 19.90 12.54
CA MET A 4 -12.02 19.65 11.17
C MET A 4 -11.13 18.42 11.31
N ILE A 5 -11.55 17.28 10.76
CA ILE A 5 -10.68 16.11 10.66
C ILE A 5 -9.41 16.56 9.93
N ASP A 6 -8.26 16.47 10.61
CA ASP A 6 -6.97 16.92 10.11
C ASP A 6 -6.65 16.25 8.75
N PRO A 7 -6.12 16.99 7.76
CA PRO A 7 -5.65 16.39 6.50
C PRO A 7 -4.49 15.39 6.72
N ASN A 8 -3.80 15.49 7.86
CA ASN A 8 -2.81 14.50 8.33
C ASN A 8 -3.43 13.13 8.68
N LEU A 9 -4.77 13.05 8.82
CA LEU A 9 -5.41 11.76 8.91
C LEU A 9 -5.22 11.05 7.57
N LEU A 10 -5.57 11.62 6.41
CA LEU A 10 -5.53 10.97 5.08
C LEU A 10 -4.16 10.41 4.57
N ASP A 11 -3.07 10.58 5.31
CA ASP A 11 -1.80 9.84 5.18
C ASP A 11 -1.89 8.34 5.64
N ILE A 12 -3.07 7.84 6.04
CA ILE A 12 -3.25 6.57 6.79
C ILE A 12 -2.68 5.31 6.12
N LEU A 13 -2.72 5.20 4.79
CA LEU A 13 -2.33 3.97 4.08
C LEU A 13 -0.88 4.03 3.59
N VAL A 14 0.02 4.00 4.56
CA VAL A 14 1.45 3.78 4.33
C VAL A 14 1.80 2.31 4.49
N CYS A 15 2.88 1.88 3.85
CA CYS A 15 3.40 0.53 4.00
C CYS A 15 3.70 0.26 5.48
N PRO A 16 3.25 -0.88 6.04
CA PRO A 16 3.52 -1.22 7.44
C PRO A 16 5.01 -1.25 7.77
N VAL A 17 5.84 -1.67 6.80
CA VAL A 17 7.29 -1.87 6.91
C VAL A 17 8.07 -0.57 6.71
N SER A 18 7.90 0.08 5.56
CA SER A 18 8.74 1.20 5.14
C SER A 18 8.15 2.58 5.48
N LYS A 19 6.87 2.63 5.92
CA LYS A 19 6.09 3.87 6.09
C LYS A 19 6.02 4.74 4.84
N ALA A 20 6.39 4.18 3.69
CA ALA A 20 6.31 4.83 2.40
C ALA A 20 4.88 4.79 1.85
N PRO A 21 4.54 5.69 0.92
CA PRO A 21 3.24 5.66 0.25
C PRO A 21 3.03 4.33 -0.50
N LEU A 22 1.78 3.85 -0.46
CA LEU A 22 1.31 2.69 -1.22
C LEU A 22 0.63 3.14 -2.52
N ILE A 23 0.80 2.36 -3.57
CA ILE A 23 0.19 2.58 -4.89
C ILE A 23 -0.84 1.48 -5.09
N LEU A 24 -2.10 1.87 -5.28
CA LEU A 24 -3.18 0.93 -5.58
C LEU A 24 -3.09 0.47 -7.04
N ASP A 25 -3.04 -0.84 -7.22
CA ASP A 25 -3.23 -1.50 -8.52
C ASP A 25 -4.63 -2.09 -8.56
N GLU A 26 -5.57 -1.36 -9.17
CA GLU A 26 -6.96 -1.80 -9.31
C GLU A 26 -7.11 -3.01 -10.24
N LYS A 27 -6.18 -3.21 -11.17
CA LYS A 27 -6.23 -4.35 -12.12
C LYS A 27 -5.87 -5.65 -11.42
N ALA A 28 -4.85 -5.60 -10.57
CA ALA A 28 -4.40 -6.75 -9.79
C ALA A 28 -5.15 -6.88 -8.46
N SER A 29 -5.90 -5.85 -8.02
CA SER A 29 -6.45 -5.74 -6.66
C SER A 29 -5.37 -5.89 -5.59
N GLU A 30 -4.31 -5.11 -5.70
CA GLU A 30 -3.15 -5.14 -4.79
C GLU A 30 -2.68 -3.71 -4.44
N LEU A 31 -2.06 -3.55 -3.27
CA LEU A 31 -1.35 -2.34 -2.86
C LEU A 31 0.15 -2.57 -3.00
N LYS A 32 0.78 -1.83 -3.90
CA LYS A 32 2.20 -1.95 -4.21
C LYS A 32 3.01 -0.90 -3.45
N CYS A 33 4.12 -1.32 -2.86
CA CYS A 33 5.06 -0.43 -2.20
C CYS A 33 6.40 -0.45 -2.93
N LYS A 34 6.75 0.67 -3.57
CA LYS A 34 8.04 0.82 -4.27
C LYS A 34 9.25 0.78 -3.32
N ALA A 35 9.10 1.30 -2.11
CA ALA A 35 10.20 1.39 -1.15
C ALA A 35 10.57 0.03 -0.52
N SER A 36 9.56 -0.81 -0.21
CA SER A 36 9.82 -2.16 0.33
C SER A 36 9.89 -3.23 -0.75
N GLY A 37 9.44 -2.94 -1.98
CA GLY A 37 9.37 -3.93 -3.05
C GLY A 37 8.31 -5.00 -2.85
N LEU A 38 7.25 -4.69 -2.09
CA LEU A 38 6.20 -5.62 -1.71
C LEU A 38 4.86 -5.21 -2.31
N ALA A 39 4.05 -6.19 -2.69
CA ALA A 39 2.67 -6.01 -3.09
C ALA A 39 1.74 -6.75 -2.12
N TYR A 40 0.85 -6.01 -1.47
CA TYR A 40 -0.13 -6.52 -0.51
C TYR A 40 -1.45 -6.81 -1.23
N PRO A 41 -2.00 -8.03 -1.16
CA PRO A 41 -3.25 -8.35 -1.83
C PRO A 41 -4.46 -7.71 -1.14
N ILE A 42 -5.50 -7.41 -1.92
CA ILE A 42 -6.80 -6.97 -1.41
C ILE A 42 -7.77 -8.15 -1.54
N ARG A 43 -8.31 -8.62 -0.41
CA ARG A 43 -9.28 -9.71 -0.34
C ARG A 43 -10.59 -9.17 0.22
N ASP A 44 -11.70 -9.40 -0.48
CA ASP A 44 -13.03 -8.90 -0.08
C ASP A 44 -13.10 -7.38 0.16
N GLY A 45 -12.28 -6.62 -0.58
CA GLY A 45 -12.16 -5.16 -0.39
C GLY A 45 -11.34 -4.74 0.84
N ILE A 46 -10.74 -5.70 1.56
CA ILE A 46 -9.87 -5.45 2.71
C ILE A 46 -8.40 -5.66 2.30
N PRO A 47 -7.53 -4.65 2.45
CA PRO A 47 -6.11 -4.81 2.17
C PRO A 47 -5.43 -5.66 3.24
N VAL A 48 -4.82 -6.77 2.81
CA VAL A 48 -4.05 -7.66 3.68
C VAL A 48 -2.63 -7.10 3.82
N MET A 49 -2.44 -6.19 4.76
CA MET A 49 -1.16 -5.54 5.05
C MET A 49 -0.25 -6.38 5.97
N LEU A 50 -0.11 -7.67 5.68
CA LEU A 50 0.79 -8.59 6.39
C LEU A 50 2.00 -8.90 5.50
N GLU A 51 3.21 -8.80 6.03
CA GLU A 51 4.44 -9.10 5.27
C GLU A 51 4.48 -10.54 4.76
N GLU A 52 3.95 -11.50 5.51
CA GLU A 52 3.91 -12.91 5.13
C GLU A 52 2.95 -13.20 3.95
N GLU A 53 1.89 -12.41 3.83
CA GLU A 53 0.92 -12.52 2.73
C GLU A 53 1.29 -11.58 1.56
N ALA A 54 2.23 -10.67 1.77
CA ALA A 54 2.72 -9.78 0.74
C ALA A 54 3.62 -10.55 -0.22
N ARG A 55 3.39 -10.38 -1.52
CA ARG A 55 4.30 -10.93 -2.53
C ARG A 55 5.42 -9.95 -2.83
N THR A 56 6.62 -10.46 -3.08
CA THR A 56 7.72 -9.66 -3.60
C THR A 56 7.45 -9.27 -5.04
N MET A 57 7.63 -7.99 -5.35
CA MET A 57 7.47 -7.46 -6.70
C MET A 57 8.68 -7.79 -7.56
N SER A 58 8.43 -8.07 -8.84
CA SER A 58 9.52 -8.25 -9.81
C SER A 58 10.21 -6.92 -10.13
N ASN A 59 11.47 -6.97 -10.57
CA ASN A 59 12.23 -5.76 -10.98
C ASN A 59 11.51 -4.94 -12.06
N GLU A 60 10.77 -5.58 -12.96
CA GLU A 60 9.97 -4.90 -13.99
C GLU A 60 8.82 -4.11 -13.36
N GLU A 61 8.14 -4.68 -12.37
CA GLU A 61 7.03 -4.02 -11.68
C GLU A 61 7.52 -2.84 -10.84
N LEU A 62 8.71 -2.93 -10.24
CA LEU A 62 9.31 -1.84 -9.46
C LEU A 62 9.75 -0.66 -10.33
N LYS A 63 10.20 -0.92 -11.56
CA LYS A 63 10.54 0.12 -12.54
C LYS A 63 9.29 0.78 -13.14
N GLY A 64 8.16 0.08 -13.16
CA GLY A 64 6.88 0.57 -13.69
C GLY A 64 6.06 1.44 -12.74
N LEU A 65 6.43 1.49 -11.45
CA LEU A 65 5.90 2.39 -10.43
C LEU A 65 6.70 3.69 -10.36
#